data_AF-A0A257MD82-F1
#
_entry.id   AF-A0A257MD82-F1
#
_cell.length_a   1.000
_cell.length_b   1.000
_cell.length_c   1.000
_cell.angle_alpha   90.00
_cell.angle_beta   90.00
_cell.angle_gamma   90.00
#
_symmetry.space_group_name_H-M   'P 1'
#
loop_
_entity.id
_entity.type
_entity.pdbx_description
1 polymer ?
#
loop_
_entity_poly.entity_id
_entity_poly.type
_entity_poly.pdbx_seq_one_letter_code
_entity_poly.pdbx_strand_id
1 'polypeptide(L)'
;MSLVIALAVSRQALIAADRRAIVFLGSCRKLEEELYSGQIKSDLELEARADALGAALHISDSREKVWKRGDVLVGEVTELSALLQRRRRIYLAPGASLQVEIRSGEDDGLEPGTVGGEAEAARPG
;
A
#
# COMPACT_ATOMS: atom_id res chain seq x y z
N MET A 1 -5.33 4.73 4.77
CA MET A 1 -4.65 5.20 3.55
C MET A 1 -3.14 5.03 3.70
N SER A 2 -2.45 4.64 2.64
CA SER A 2 -0.97 4.62 2.59
C SER A 2 -0.55 4.99 1.18
N LEU A 3 0.58 5.68 1.08
CA LEU A 3 1.11 6.29 -0.12
C LEU A 3 2.61 6.02 -0.22
N VAL A 4 3.01 5.52 -1.38
CA VAL A 4 4.39 5.46 -1.83
C VAL A 4 4.43 6.17 -3.18
N ILE A 5 5.36 7.11 -3.34
CA ILE A 5 5.64 7.80 -4.60
C ILE A 5 7.04 7.41 -5.05
N ALA A 6 7.17 7.03 -6.32
CA ALA A 6 8.43 6.61 -6.92
C ALA A 6 8.69 7.33 -8.25
N LEU A 7 9.94 7.71 -8.48
CA LEU A 7 10.42 8.32 -9.72
C LEU A 7 11.73 7.65 -10.14
N ALA A 8 11.74 6.99 -11.30
CA ALA A 8 12.95 6.47 -11.93
C ALA A 8 13.23 7.28 -13.21
N VAL A 9 14.39 7.94 -13.23
CA VAL A 9 14.96 8.58 -14.42
C VAL A 9 16.29 7.91 -14.76
N SER A 10 16.80 8.13 -15.97
CA SER A 10 17.96 7.41 -16.53
C SER A 10 19.19 7.31 -15.61
N ARG A 11 19.41 8.29 -14.72
CA ARG A 11 20.56 8.34 -13.80
C ARG A 11 20.20 8.35 -12.32
N GLN A 12 18.92 8.44 -11.97
CA GLN A 12 18.50 8.63 -10.58
C GLN A 12 17.20 7.87 -10.30
N ALA A 13 17.07 7.41 -9.06
CA ALA A 13 15.85 6.83 -8.54
C ALA A 13 15.53 7.52 -7.22
N LEU A 14 14.29 7.97 -7.06
CA LEU A 14 13.77 8.61 -5.86
C LEU A 14 12.51 7.88 -5.41
N ILE A 15 12.41 7.60 -4.12
CA ILE A 15 11.20 7.06 -3.53
C ILE A 15 10.92 7.75 -2.21
N ALA A 16 9.64 8.02 -1.95
CA ALA A 16 9.17 8.61 -0.70
C ALA A 16 7.84 7.96 -0.31
N ALA A 17 7.52 7.98 0.98
CA ALA A 17 6.26 7.45 1.48
C ALA A 17 5.76 8.24 2.67
N ASP A 18 4.45 8.22 2.89
CA ASP A 18 3.90 8.69 4.15
C ASP A 18 4.29 7.73 5.28
N ARG A 19 4.40 8.24 6.51
CA ARG A 19 4.72 7.43 7.68
C ARG A 19 3.48 6.95 8.44
N ARG A 20 2.30 7.41 8.01
CA ARG A 20 1.04 7.20 8.69
C ARG A 20 0.57 5.76 8.49
N ALA A 21 0.08 5.16 9.56
CA ALA A 21 -0.59 3.88 9.56
C ALA A 21 -1.91 4.02 10.31
N ILE A 22 -2.99 3.55 9.68
CA ILE A 22 -4.32 3.49 10.28
C ILE A 22 -4.69 2.01 10.31
N VAL A 23 -4.96 1.50 11.50
CA VAL A 23 -5.37 0.12 11.73
C VAL A 23 -6.81 0.12 12.23
N PHE A 24 -7.71 -0.55 11.51
CA PHE A 24 -9.08 -0.76 11.97
C PHE A 24 -9.13 -2.04 12.80
N LEU A 25 -9.63 -1.93 14.03
CA LEU A 25 -9.84 -3.05 14.94
C LEU A 25 -11.24 -3.62 14.67
N GLY A 26 -11.33 -4.53 13.71
CA GLY A 26 -12.59 -5.07 13.19
C GLY A 26 -12.98 -4.50 11.82
N SER A 27 -14.05 -5.01 11.23
CA SER A 27 -14.52 -4.55 9.92
C SER A 27 -15.42 -3.33 10.05
N CYS A 28 -15.00 -2.17 9.50
CA CYS A 28 -15.85 -0.98 9.37
C CYS A 28 -15.78 -0.42 7.95
N ARG A 29 -16.41 -1.13 7.00
CA ARG A 29 -16.38 -0.79 5.57
C ARG A 29 -16.84 0.63 5.26
N LYS A 30 -17.89 1.09 5.95
CA LYS A 30 -18.44 2.44 5.73
C LYS A 30 -17.44 3.54 6.10
N LEU A 31 -16.75 3.40 7.23
CA LEU A 31 -15.73 4.35 7.65
C LEU A 31 -14.54 4.37 6.68
N GLU A 32 -14.17 3.19 6.18
CA GLU A 32 -13.12 3.03 5.17
C GLU A 32 -13.50 3.72 3.84
N GLU A 33 -14.74 3.53 3.37
CA GLU A 33 -15.26 4.20 2.16
C GLU A 33 -15.31 5.74 2.31
N GLU A 34 -15.73 6.25 3.47
CA GLU A 34 -15.75 7.69 3.79
C GLU A 34 -14.32 8.27 3.86
N LEU A 35 -13.37 7.52 4.42
CA LEU A 35 -11.96 7.89 4.44
C LEU A 35 -11.34 7.90 3.03
N TYR A 36 -11.64 6.88 2.21
CA TYR A 36 -11.08 6.74 0.86
C TYR A 36 -11.68 7.70 -0.16
N SER A 37 -12.90 8.15 0.04
CA SER A 37 -13.54 9.19 -0.78
C SER A 37 -13.05 10.60 -0.47
N GLY A 38 -12.23 10.79 0.58
CA GLY A 38 -11.74 12.10 1.01
C GLY A 38 -12.79 12.95 1.72
N GLN A 39 -13.87 12.35 2.21
CA GLN A 39 -14.89 13.03 3.01
C GLN A 39 -14.36 13.38 4.40
N ILE A 40 -13.45 12.57 4.93
CA ILE A 40 -12.76 12.77 6.20
C ILE A 40 -11.44 13.50 5.93
N LYS A 41 -11.27 14.69 6.50
CA LYS A 41 -10.14 15.60 6.22
C LYS A 41 -9.17 15.76 7.37
N SER A 42 -9.53 15.30 8.56
CA SER A 42 -8.69 15.40 9.75
C SER A 42 -8.80 14.15 10.63
N ASP A 43 -7.82 13.98 11.52
CA ASP A 43 -7.80 12.87 12.46
C ASP A 43 -8.92 12.99 13.48
N LEU A 44 -9.27 14.22 13.88
CA LEU A 44 -10.42 14.49 14.73
C LEU A 44 -11.74 14.07 14.06
N GLU A 45 -11.91 14.36 12.75
CA GLU A 45 -13.08 13.91 11.99
C GLU A 45 -13.12 12.38 11.87
N LEU A 46 -11.95 11.75 11.68
CA LEU A 46 -11.83 10.29 11.58
C LEU A 46 -12.22 9.61 12.89
N GLU A 47 -11.71 10.10 14.03
CA GLU A 47 -12.02 9.59 15.37
C GLU A 47 -13.51 9.77 15.70
N ALA A 48 -14.05 10.97 15.50
CA ALA A 48 -15.47 11.25 15.76
C ALA A 48 -16.38 10.37 14.90
N ARG A 49 -15.99 10.09 13.65
CA ARG A 49 -16.77 9.23 12.76
C ARG A 49 -16.65 7.76 13.15
N ALA A 50 -15.49 7.33 13.63
CA ALA A 50 -15.30 5.98 14.16
C ALA A 50 -16.16 5.74 15.39
N ASP A 51 -16.17 6.67 16.34
CA ASP A 51 -17.00 6.62 17.54
C ASP A 51 -18.49 6.52 17.20
N ALA A 52 -18.96 7.35 16.26
CA ALA A 52 -20.35 7.34 15.80
C ALA A 52 -20.77 6.00 15.13
N LEU A 53 -19.80 5.26 14.58
CA LEU A 53 -20.02 3.96 13.95
C LEU A 53 -19.70 2.77 14.89
N GLY A 54 -19.28 3.05 16.13
CA GLY A 54 -18.82 2.01 17.07
C GLY A 54 -17.56 1.28 16.59
N ALA A 55 -16.75 1.92 15.76
CA ALA A 55 -15.52 1.35 15.21
C ALA A 55 -14.32 1.77 16.07
N ALA A 56 -13.43 0.83 16.35
CA ALA A 56 -12.16 1.11 17.00
C ALA A 56 -11.05 1.20 15.95
N LEU A 57 -10.19 2.22 16.04
CA LEU A 57 -9.03 2.38 15.16
C LEU A 57 -7.81 2.86 15.93
N HIS A 58 -6.63 2.61 15.35
CA HIS A 58 -5.35 3.09 15.86
C HIS A 58 -4.60 3.83 14.76
N ILE A 59 -4.14 5.05 15.05
CA ILE A 59 -3.36 5.89 14.15
C ILE A 59 -1.94 6.01 14.70
N SER A 60 -0.93 5.86 13.84
CA SER A 60 0.48 6.07 14.18
C SER A 60 1.27 6.64 13.01
N ASP A 61 2.31 7.43 13.27
CA ASP A 61 3.16 8.06 12.24
C ASP A 61 4.59 7.50 12.19
N SER A 62 4.79 6.28 12.68
CA SER A 62 6.10 5.67 12.84
C SER A 62 6.44 4.63 11.76
N ARG A 63 5.54 4.38 10.79
CA ARG A 63 5.71 3.26 9.86
C ARG A 63 6.73 3.56 8.77
N GLU A 64 7.79 2.77 8.73
CA GLU A 64 8.73 2.74 7.61
C GLU A 64 8.12 1.92 6.47
N LYS A 65 7.98 2.55 5.30
CA LYS A 65 7.41 1.93 4.08
C LYS A 65 8.40 1.86 2.93
N VAL A 66 9.54 2.51 3.11
CA VAL A 66 10.62 2.60 2.13
C VAL A 66 11.86 2.03 2.76
N TRP A 67 12.58 1.17 2.05
CA TRP A 67 13.87 0.65 2.47
C TRP A 67 14.76 0.36 1.26
N LYS A 68 16.04 0.04 1.50
CA LYS A 68 16.99 -0.34 0.45
C LYS A 68 17.28 -1.85 0.50
N ARG A 69 17.41 -2.47 -0.67
CA ARG A 69 17.92 -3.85 -0.83
C ARG A 69 19.04 -3.86 -1.88
N GLY A 70 20.29 -3.89 -1.42
CA GLY A 70 21.44 -3.69 -2.32
C GLY A 70 21.40 -2.29 -2.93
N ASP A 71 21.30 -2.20 -4.26
CA ASP A 71 21.18 -0.95 -5.01
C ASP A 71 19.75 -0.62 -5.47
N VAL A 72 18.78 -1.42 -5.02
CA VAL A 72 17.37 -1.22 -5.34
C VAL A 72 16.67 -0.54 -4.18
N LEU A 73 15.94 0.54 -4.48
CA LEU A 73 15.02 1.18 -3.54
C LEU A 73 13.69 0.42 -3.58
N VAL A 74 13.10 0.21 -2.41
CA VAL A 74 11.87 -0.56 -2.27
C VAL A 74 10.85 0.27 -1.52
N GLY A 75 9.62 0.30 -2.01
CA GLY A 75 8.48 0.88 -1.29
C GLY A 75 7.36 -0.14 -1.21
N GLU A 76 6.67 -0.22 -0.07
CA GLU A 76 5.56 -1.14 0.13
C GLU A 76 4.41 -0.50 0.90
N VAL A 77 3.21 -0.75 0.40
CA VAL A 77 1.97 -0.50 1.14
C VAL A 77 1.30 -1.84 1.44
N THR A 78 0.70 -1.92 2.62
CA THR A 78 -0.04 -3.12 3.05
C THR A 78 -1.46 -2.72 3.37
N GLU A 79 -2.39 -3.54 2.90
CA GLU A 79 -3.79 -3.53 3.22
C GLU A 79 -4.08 -4.80 4.03
N LEU A 80 -4.54 -4.62 5.26
CA LEU A 80 -4.86 -5.70 6.19
C LEU A 80 -6.34 -5.61 6.54
N SER A 81 -7.07 -6.68 6.31
CA SER A 81 -8.40 -6.90 6.86
C SER A 81 -8.45 -8.28 7.52
N ALA A 82 -9.55 -8.61 8.18
CA ALA A 82 -9.74 -9.94 8.79
C ALA A 82 -9.67 -11.09 7.77
N LEU A 83 -9.88 -10.82 6.47
CA LEU A 83 -9.98 -11.85 5.42
C LEU A 83 -8.93 -11.69 4.31
N LEU A 84 -8.20 -10.57 4.27
CA LEU A 84 -7.30 -10.25 3.17
C LEU A 84 -6.00 -9.63 3.70
N GLN A 85 -4.89 -10.21 3.28
CA GLN A 85 -3.59 -9.57 3.34
C GLN A 85 -3.10 -9.29 1.92
N ARG A 86 -3.13 -8.01 1.53
CA ARG A 86 -2.64 -7.56 0.24
C ARG A 86 -1.46 -6.63 0.44
N ARG A 87 -0.34 -6.93 -0.21
CA ARG A 87 0.86 -6.08 -0.21
C ARG A 87 1.14 -5.64 -1.63
N ARG A 88 1.34 -4.35 -1.83
CA ARG A 88 1.78 -3.80 -3.11
C ARG A 88 3.17 -3.22 -2.90
N ARG A 89 4.13 -3.71 -3.69
CA ARG A 89 5.53 -3.35 -3.57
C ARG A 89 6.05 -2.81 -4.89
N ILE A 90 6.79 -1.72 -4.84
CA ILE A 90 7.54 -1.18 -5.97
C ILE A 90 9.04 -1.32 -5.68
N TYR A 91 9.77 -1.80 -6.68
CA TYR A 91 11.22 -1.81 -6.72
C TYR A 91 11.67 -0.76 -7.72
N LEU A 92 12.72 -0.03 -7.38
CA LEU A 92 13.16 1.13 -8.14
C LEU A 92 14.68 1.12 -8.27
N ALA A 93 15.13 1.31 -9.51
CA ALA A 93 16.52 1.52 -9.88
C ALA A 93 16.58 2.66 -10.92
N PRO A 94 17.74 3.30 -11.16
CA PRO A 94 17.87 4.27 -12.24
C PRO A 94 17.38 3.69 -13.58
N GLY A 95 16.44 4.39 -14.22
CA GLY A 95 15.85 3.99 -15.50
C GLY A 95 14.86 2.81 -15.47
N ALA A 96 14.56 2.23 -14.32
CA ALA A 96 13.67 1.07 -14.23
C ALA A 96 12.82 1.02 -12.95
N SER A 97 11.60 0.53 -13.08
CA SER A 97 10.72 0.22 -11.96
C SER A 97 10.05 -1.14 -12.18
N LEU A 98 9.73 -1.81 -11.07
CA LEU A 98 8.93 -3.03 -11.06
C LEU A 98 7.90 -2.93 -9.95
N GLN A 99 6.63 -2.94 -10.30
CA GLN A 99 5.53 -3.03 -9.34
C GLN A 99 5.03 -4.48 -9.28
N VAL A 100 4.83 -4.98 -8.06
CA VAL A 100 4.28 -6.31 -7.80
C VAL A 100 3.21 -6.25 -6.72
N GLU A 101 2.21 -7.11 -6.89
CA GLU A 101 1.17 -7.35 -5.92
C GLU A 101 1.36 -8.75 -5.32
N ILE A 102 1.35 -8.83 -4.00
CA ILE A 102 1.50 -10.07 -3.24
C ILE A 102 0.20 -10.27 -2.47
N ARG A 103 -0.45 -11.40 -2.71
CA ARG A 103 -1.67 -11.82 -2.02
C ARG A 103 -1.35 -12.99 -1.11
N SER A 104 -2.00 -13.05 0.04
CA SER A 104 -1.94 -14.20 0.94
C SER A 104 -3.34 -14.44 1.52
N GLY A 105 -3.87 -15.65 1.30
CA GLY A 105 -5.23 -16.10 1.66
C GLY A 105 -5.66 -17.31 0.81
N GLU A 106 -6.54 -18.18 1.33
CA GLU A 106 -7.04 -19.39 0.64
C GLU A 106 -7.85 -19.05 -0.63
N ASP A 107 -7.13 -18.90 -1.75
CA ASP A 107 -7.48 -19.47 -3.05
C ASP A 107 -6.21 -19.40 -3.91
N ASP A 108 -5.27 -20.32 -3.65
CA ASP A 108 -4.19 -20.63 -4.59
C ASP A 108 -4.81 -21.35 -5.81
N GLY A 109 -5.58 -20.61 -6.61
CA GLY A 109 -6.03 -21.01 -7.94
C GLY A 109 -4.88 -21.08 -8.94
N LEU A 110 -3.75 -21.65 -8.53
CA LEU A 110 -2.60 -21.91 -9.37
C LEU A 110 -2.84 -23.23 -10.10
N GLU A 111 -3.45 -23.16 -11.29
CA GLU A 111 -3.23 -24.21 -12.29
C GLU A 111 -1.71 -24.38 -12.47
N PRO A 112 -1.16 -25.59 -12.29
CA PRO A 112 0.27 -25.80 -12.32
C PRO A 112 0.75 -25.72 -13.77
N GLY A 113 1.18 -24.54 -14.23
CA GLY A 113 1.70 -24.44 -15.60
C GLY A 113 2.15 -23.11 -16.17
N THR A 114 1.77 -21.95 -15.63
CA THR A 114 2.12 -20.68 -16.30
C THR A 114 3.32 -20.00 -15.64
N VAL A 115 4.52 -20.31 -16.15
CA VAL A 115 5.66 -19.41 -16.05
C VAL A 115 5.34 -18.16 -16.87
N GLY A 116 5.15 -17.03 -16.19
CA GLY A 116 5.01 -15.73 -16.85
C GLY A 116 4.13 -14.77 -16.07
N GLY A 117 4.70 -14.14 -15.03
CA GLY A 117 4.14 -12.86 -14.58
C GLY A 117 4.42 -11.84 -15.67
N GLU A 118 3.37 -11.30 -16.29
CA GLU A 118 3.51 -10.20 -17.24
C GLU A 118 4.07 -8.97 -16.51
N ALA A 119 5.34 -8.68 -16.78
CA ALA A 119 5.99 -7.46 -16.37
C ALA A 119 5.60 -6.36 -17.37
N GLU A 120 4.58 -5.57 -17.04
CA GLU A 120 4.35 -4.33 -17.77
C GLU A 120 5.36 -3.28 -17.28
N ALA A 121 6.49 -3.19 -17.97
CA ALA A 121 7.41 -2.09 -17.82
C ALA A 121 6.76 -0.84 -18.44
N ALA A 122 6.25 0.06 -17.59
CA ALA A 122 5.83 1.38 -18.03
C ALA A 122 7.03 2.09 -18.67
N ARG A 123 7.02 2.22 -20.01
CA ARG A 123 8.05 2.93 -20.75
C ARG A 123 7.83 4.44 -20.56
N PRO A 124 8.85 5.21 -20.13
CA PRO A 124 8.75 6.67 -20.20
C PRO A 124 8.75 7.08 -21.68
N GLY A 125 7.76 7.90 -22.05
CA GLY A 125 7.68 8.56 -23.36
C GLY A 125 8.67 9.71 -23.51
#